data_AF-A0AAV3RAR4-F1
#
_entry.id   AF-A0AAV3RAR4-F1
#
_cell.length_a   1.000
_cell.length_b   1.000
_cell.length_c   1.000
_cell.angle_alpha   90.00
_cell.angle_beta   90.00
_cell.angle_gamma   90.00
#
_symmetry.space_group_name_H-M   'P 1'
#
loop_
_entity.id
_entity.type
_entity.pdbx_description
1 polymer ?
#
loop_
_entity_poly.entity_id
_entity_poly.type
_entity_poly.pdbx_seq_one_letter_code
_entity_poly.pdbx_strand_id
1 'polypeptide(L)'
;MAIEKSAKIFVAGHRGLVGSVVLRHLNCLGYTNLLFCTHSELDLSDQSAVSTFFTTHKPDYVILATAKVGGIHANATYPTDFLTINLQIETNVITSLVSHNVKKLVFLGSSCIYPKFAPQTIPESTLLTGPLEPLMSVVFCMEEYDGLEHVNVGSGKVVIIKELAELVKEVFRFKREIVWDGTKPDGTPRKFMDSSKLAKMGWEAKTSLRDGLVQTYKWYAENVKQ
;
A
#
# COMPACT_ATOMS: atom_id res chain seq x y z
N MET A 1 13.10 -15.72 -8.74
CA MET A 1 13.38 -17.11 -8.31
C MET A 1 12.42 -17.39 -7.16
N ALA A 2 11.67 -18.49 -7.17
CA ALA A 2 10.60 -18.69 -6.18
C ALA A 2 11.12 -18.69 -4.73
N ILE A 3 10.47 -17.93 -3.85
CA ILE A 3 10.87 -17.81 -2.44
C ILE A 3 10.49 -19.11 -1.70
N GLU A 4 11.43 -19.66 -0.92
CA GLU A 4 11.17 -20.86 -0.11
C GLU A 4 10.06 -20.61 0.92
N LYS A 5 9.17 -21.59 1.09
CA LYS A 5 8.04 -21.49 2.06
C LYS A 5 8.47 -21.50 3.53
N SER A 6 9.73 -21.86 3.79
CA SER A 6 10.45 -21.80 5.07
C SER A 6 11.20 -20.48 5.30
N ALA A 7 11.34 -19.62 4.29
CA ALA A 7 12.09 -18.36 4.41
C ALA A 7 11.46 -17.42 5.43
N LYS A 8 12.29 -16.75 6.23
CA LYS A 8 11.82 -15.86 7.29
C LYS A 8 11.40 -14.51 6.73
N ILE A 9 10.10 -14.25 6.68
CA ILE A 9 9.54 -13.01 6.12
C ILE A 9 9.06 -12.10 7.26
N PHE A 10 9.68 -10.92 7.40
CA PHE A 10 9.21 -9.88 8.32
C PHE A 10 8.16 -8.99 7.65
N VAL A 11 6.95 -8.94 8.21
CA VAL A 11 5.85 -8.07 7.75
C VAL A 11 5.67 -6.92 8.76
N ALA A 12 6.37 -5.82 8.53
CA ALA A 12 6.21 -4.61 9.34
C ALA A 12 4.84 -3.97 9.07
N GLY A 13 4.13 -3.48 10.09
CA GLY A 13 2.79 -2.88 9.90
C GLY A 13 1.65 -3.90 9.68
N HIS A 14 1.83 -5.15 10.11
CA HIS A 14 0.90 -6.27 9.86
C HIS A 14 -0.57 -6.07 10.28
N ARG A 15 -0.88 -5.12 11.18
CA ARG A 15 -2.26 -4.79 11.58
C ARG A 15 -2.93 -3.73 10.69
N GLY A 16 -2.17 -3.04 9.84
CA GLY A 16 -2.68 -2.05 8.89
C GLY A 16 -3.50 -2.69 7.76
N LEU A 17 -4.22 -1.85 7.01
CA LEU A 17 -5.08 -2.30 5.90
C LEU A 17 -4.31 -3.19 4.91
N VAL A 18 -3.17 -2.70 4.40
CA VAL A 18 -2.32 -3.45 3.46
C VAL A 18 -1.62 -4.61 4.17
N GLY A 19 -0.89 -4.34 5.25
CA GLY A 19 -0.10 -5.36 5.98
C GLY A 19 -0.90 -6.58 6.41
N SER A 20 -2.17 -6.40 6.82
CA SER A 20 -3.03 -7.52 7.22
C SER A 20 -3.47 -8.38 6.04
N VAL A 21 -3.70 -7.79 4.86
CA VAL A 21 -4.00 -8.52 3.61
C VAL A 21 -2.76 -9.29 3.16
N VAL A 22 -1.58 -8.66 3.20
CA VAL A 22 -0.29 -9.32 2.89
C VAL A 22 -0.08 -10.53 3.79
N LEU A 23 -0.21 -10.37 5.11
CA LEU A 23 0.00 -11.47 6.06
C LEU A 23 -1.00 -12.61 5.83
N ARG A 24 -2.30 -12.32 5.62
CA ARG A 24 -3.29 -13.35 5.27
C ARG A 24 -2.94 -14.07 3.98
N HIS A 25 -2.51 -13.34 2.94
CA HIS A 25 -2.20 -13.94 1.65
C HIS A 25 -0.94 -14.82 1.71
N LEU A 26 0.11 -14.40 2.43
CA LEU A 26 1.31 -15.22 2.64
C LEU A 26 0.98 -16.55 3.35
N ASN A 27 0.12 -16.50 4.39
CA ASN A 27 -0.38 -17.72 5.04
C ASN A 27 -1.14 -18.63 4.06
N CYS A 28 -2.05 -18.07 3.24
CA CYS A 28 -2.76 -18.84 2.20
C CYS A 28 -1.84 -19.43 1.12
N LEU A 29 -0.71 -18.77 0.83
CA LEU A 29 0.34 -19.25 -0.08
C LEU A 29 1.32 -20.26 0.60
N GLY A 30 1.04 -20.67 1.83
CA GLY A 30 1.80 -21.69 2.56
C GLY A 30 3.14 -21.21 3.13
N TYR A 31 3.39 -19.91 3.25
CA TYR A 31 4.58 -19.41 3.95
C TYR A 31 4.43 -19.63 5.46
N THR A 32 5.41 -20.30 6.07
CA THR A 32 5.32 -20.82 7.45
C THR A 32 6.09 -19.99 8.48
N ASN A 33 7.12 -19.26 8.04
CA ASN A 33 8.07 -18.56 8.91
C ASN A 33 7.84 -17.04 8.85
N LEU A 34 6.65 -16.62 9.28
CA LEU A 34 6.20 -15.24 9.22
C LEU A 34 6.49 -14.51 10.54
N LEU A 35 7.34 -13.50 10.48
CA LEU A 35 7.69 -12.63 11.59
C LEU A 35 6.87 -11.34 11.51
N PHE A 36 6.25 -10.94 12.61
CA PHE A 36 5.48 -9.70 12.71
C PHE A 36 5.41 -9.25 14.16
N CYS A 37 5.32 -7.94 14.37
CA CYS A 37 5.27 -7.31 15.68
C CYS A 37 4.35 -6.09 15.67
N THR A 38 3.86 -5.72 16.83
CA THR A 38 3.10 -4.50 17.11
C THR A 38 4.03 -3.34 17.44
N HIS A 39 3.53 -2.10 17.38
CA HIS A 39 4.29 -0.90 17.76
C HIS A 39 4.76 -0.92 19.22
N SER A 40 4.04 -1.59 20.12
CA SER A 40 4.43 -1.76 21.51
C SER A 40 5.55 -2.80 21.73
N GLU A 41 5.78 -3.69 20.76
CA GLU A 41 6.88 -4.67 20.79
C GLU A 41 8.10 -4.19 20.01
N LEU A 42 7.90 -3.35 18.99
CA LEU A 42 8.95 -2.70 18.22
C LEU A 42 8.44 -1.36 17.68
N ASP A 43 8.97 -0.26 18.22
CA ASP A 43 8.89 1.04 17.58
C ASP A 43 9.93 1.10 16.45
N LEU A 44 9.47 1.24 15.22
CA LEU A 44 10.34 1.28 14.03
C LEU A 44 11.03 2.64 13.85
N SER A 45 10.63 3.67 14.60
CA SER A 45 11.34 4.96 14.65
C SER A 45 12.56 4.95 15.59
N ASP A 46 12.65 3.96 16.49
CA ASP A 46 13.82 3.74 17.36
C ASP A 46 14.89 2.88 16.64
N GLN A 47 16.01 3.53 16.29
CA GLN A 47 17.14 2.89 15.61
C GLN A 47 17.75 1.73 16.41
N SER A 48 17.82 1.83 17.74
CA SER A 48 18.42 0.83 18.61
C SER A 48 17.53 -0.41 18.73
N ALA A 49 16.21 -0.18 18.88
CA ALA A 49 15.22 -1.25 18.90
C ALA A 49 15.20 -2.02 17.56
N VAL A 50 15.21 -1.32 16.43
CA VAL A 50 15.27 -1.95 15.09
C VAL A 50 16.57 -2.73 14.89
N SER A 51 17.72 -2.14 15.21
CA SER A 51 19.02 -2.82 15.10
C SER A 51 19.04 -4.13 15.91
N THR A 52 18.61 -4.06 17.17
CA THR A 52 18.50 -5.23 18.07
C THR A 52 17.55 -6.27 17.51
N PHE A 53 16.38 -5.86 17.01
CA PHE A 53 15.39 -6.77 16.42
C PHE A 53 15.96 -7.54 15.22
N PHE A 54 16.67 -6.87 14.30
CA PHE A 54 17.29 -7.50 13.15
C PHE A 54 18.46 -8.42 13.54
N THR A 55 19.28 -8.03 14.53
CA THR A 55 20.35 -8.88 15.07
C THR A 55 19.80 -10.17 15.68
N THR A 56 18.70 -10.09 16.43
CA THR A 56 18.05 -11.23 17.08
C THR A 56 17.33 -12.13 16.08
N HIS A 57 16.47 -11.56 15.22
CA HIS A 57 15.55 -12.36 14.41
C HIS A 57 16.09 -12.74 13.04
N LYS A 58 16.98 -11.94 12.44
CA LYS A 58 17.60 -12.18 11.13
C LYS A 58 16.60 -12.64 10.05
N PRO A 59 15.67 -11.76 9.62
CA PRO A 59 14.74 -12.09 8.54
C PRO A 59 15.47 -12.23 7.20
N ASP A 60 15.05 -13.19 6.38
CA ASP A 60 15.52 -13.36 5.00
C ASP A 60 14.93 -12.28 4.07
N TYR A 61 13.67 -11.89 4.31
CA TYR A 61 12.90 -10.97 3.50
C TYR A 61 12.15 -9.97 4.37
N VAL A 62 11.97 -8.74 3.90
CA VAL A 62 11.21 -7.69 4.60
C VAL A 62 10.14 -7.10 3.70
N ILE A 63 8.92 -6.97 4.22
CA ILE A 63 7.83 -6.20 3.63
C ILE A 63 7.52 -5.02 4.55
N LEU A 64 7.85 -3.81 4.13
CA LEU A 64 7.72 -2.61 4.94
C LEU A 64 6.33 -1.97 4.78
N ALA A 65 5.31 -2.60 5.37
CA ALA A 65 3.90 -2.19 5.26
C ALA A 65 3.43 -1.14 6.28
N THR A 66 4.37 -0.49 6.97
CA THR A 66 4.08 0.52 7.99
C THR A 66 4.44 1.92 7.49
N ALA A 67 3.65 2.89 7.90
CA ALA A 67 3.89 4.31 7.70
C ALA A 67 3.00 5.11 8.66
N LYS A 68 3.40 6.33 8.99
CA LYS A 68 2.48 7.34 9.52
C LYS A 68 1.56 7.77 8.37
N VAL A 69 0.29 7.36 8.45
CA VAL A 69 -0.74 7.58 7.42
C VAL A 69 -1.94 8.35 7.98
N GLY A 70 -2.68 9.03 7.10
CA GLY A 70 -3.87 9.79 7.45
C GLY A 70 -4.50 10.50 6.25
N GLY A 71 -5.67 11.09 6.46
CA GLY A 71 -6.39 11.87 5.44
C GLY A 71 -5.87 13.30 5.28
N ILE A 72 -6.55 14.09 4.43
CA ILE A 72 -6.17 15.47 4.07
C ILE A 72 -5.90 16.33 5.31
N HIS A 73 -6.82 16.36 6.28
CA HIS A 73 -6.68 17.15 7.50
C HIS A 73 -5.44 16.75 8.32
N ALA A 74 -5.21 15.45 8.54
CA ALA A 74 -4.07 14.97 9.33
C ALA A 74 -2.71 15.32 8.71
N ASN A 75 -2.59 15.25 7.37
CA ASN A 75 -1.36 15.64 6.66
C ASN A 75 -1.12 17.16 6.73
N ALA A 76 -2.19 17.96 6.69
CA ALA A 76 -2.09 19.43 6.80
C ALA A 76 -1.79 19.90 8.23
N THR A 77 -2.30 19.19 9.25
CA THR A 77 -2.08 19.54 10.67
C THR A 77 -0.74 19.07 11.21
N TYR A 78 -0.23 17.91 10.77
CA TYR A 78 0.98 17.28 11.32
C TYR A 78 2.07 16.98 10.24
N PRO A 79 2.38 17.91 9.32
CA PRO A 79 3.26 17.62 8.17
C PRO A 79 4.67 17.16 8.61
N THR A 80 5.22 17.73 9.68
CA THR A 80 6.53 17.36 10.23
C THR A 80 6.52 15.94 10.77
N ASP A 81 5.52 15.56 11.57
CA ASP A 81 5.40 14.20 12.12
C ASP A 81 5.33 13.15 11.00
N PHE A 82 4.54 13.43 9.96
CA PHE A 82 4.42 12.55 8.80
C PHE A 82 5.76 12.41 8.05
N LEU A 83 6.52 13.49 7.90
CA LEU A 83 7.84 13.43 7.25
C LEU A 83 8.86 12.69 8.13
N THR A 84 9.05 13.13 9.36
CA THR A 84 10.09 12.64 10.27
C THR A 84 9.89 11.18 10.65
N ILE A 85 8.67 10.78 11.03
CA ILE A 85 8.40 9.39 11.44
C ILE A 85 8.59 8.42 10.27
N ASN A 86 8.12 8.76 9.06
CA ASN A 86 8.31 7.90 7.89
C ASN A 86 9.78 7.78 7.50
N LEU A 87 10.54 8.89 7.48
CA LEU A 87 11.98 8.85 7.23
C LEU A 87 12.74 8.04 8.29
N GLN A 88 12.37 8.13 9.57
CA GLN A 88 12.99 7.32 10.63
C GLN A 88 12.72 5.83 10.42
N ILE A 89 11.46 5.45 10.19
CA ILE A 89 11.05 4.06 9.91
C ILE A 89 11.80 3.51 8.69
N GLU A 90 11.82 4.25 7.58
CA GLU A 90 12.47 3.83 6.34
C GLU A 90 13.98 3.68 6.52
N THR A 91 14.66 4.69 7.09
CA THR A 91 16.12 4.66 7.26
C THR A 91 16.57 3.58 8.25
N ASN A 92 15.91 3.46 9.41
CA ASN A 92 16.23 2.44 10.41
C ASN A 92 16.12 1.01 9.84
N VAL A 93 15.05 0.73 9.09
CA VAL A 93 14.86 -0.57 8.44
C VAL A 93 15.91 -0.77 7.35
N ILE A 94 16.07 0.17 6.41
CA ILE A 94 17.01 0.06 5.28
C ILE A 94 18.45 -0.14 5.74
N THR A 95 18.94 0.64 6.71
CA THR A 95 20.28 0.46 7.29
C THR A 95 20.43 -0.92 7.93
N SER A 96 19.40 -1.42 8.60
CA SER A 96 19.43 -2.76 9.22
C SER A 96 19.46 -3.89 8.19
N LEU A 97 18.96 -3.70 6.96
CA LEU A 97 19.05 -4.72 5.91
C LEU A 97 20.49 -5.01 5.51
N VAL A 98 21.26 -3.93 5.30
CA VAL A 98 22.66 -3.98 4.84
C VAL A 98 23.53 -4.71 5.87
N SER A 99 23.33 -4.45 7.15
CA SER A 99 24.10 -5.10 8.23
C SER A 99 23.74 -6.56 8.50
N HIS A 100 22.61 -7.06 7.99
CA HIS A 100 22.06 -8.38 8.37
C HIS A 100 21.83 -9.34 7.19
N ASN A 101 22.36 -9.04 5.99
CA ASN A 101 22.25 -9.88 4.79
C ASN A 101 20.79 -10.24 4.40
N VAL A 102 19.86 -9.30 4.57
CA VAL A 102 18.48 -9.48 4.10
C VAL A 102 18.49 -9.57 2.59
N LYS A 103 17.88 -10.63 2.03
CA LYS A 103 17.93 -10.96 0.60
C LYS A 103 17.15 -9.96 -0.25
N LYS A 104 16.02 -9.46 0.26
CA LYS A 104 15.15 -8.52 -0.47
C LYS A 104 14.22 -7.72 0.46
N LEU A 105 14.04 -6.45 0.11
CA LEU A 105 13.01 -5.55 0.67
C LEU A 105 11.90 -5.34 -0.36
N VAL A 106 10.66 -5.33 0.11
CA VAL A 106 9.54 -4.73 -0.60
C VAL A 106 9.08 -3.52 0.20
N PHE A 107 9.35 -2.33 -0.31
CA PHE A 107 8.91 -1.07 0.29
C PHE A 107 7.53 -0.69 -0.26
N LEU A 108 6.60 -0.38 0.64
CA LEU A 108 5.21 -0.12 0.27
C LEU A 108 5.05 1.38 0.01
N GLY A 109 5.51 1.76 -1.18
CA GLY A 109 5.34 3.09 -1.73
C GLY A 109 3.88 3.43 -2.03
N SER A 110 3.72 4.37 -2.96
CA SER A 110 2.62 5.29 -2.85
C SER A 110 2.40 6.02 -4.17
N SER A 111 1.18 6.05 -4.71
CA SER A 111 0.87 6.97 -5.81
C SER A 111 1.01 8.46 -5.42
N CYS A 112 1.39 8.78 -4.17
CA CYS A 112 1.72 10.13 -3.73
C CYS A 112 2.83 10.74 -4.55
N ILE A 113 3.79 9.90 -4.91
CA ILE A 113 5.07 10.31 -5.44
C ILE A 113 4.98 10.89 -6.86
N TYR A 114 3.78 10.93 -7.45
CA TYR A 114 3.56 11.51 -8.76
C TYR A 114 3.08 12.95 -8.70
N PRO A 115 3.49 13.79 -9.67
CA PRO A 115 3.03 15.16 -9.77
C PRO A 115 1.51 15.28 -9.89
N LYS A 116 0.94 16.29 -9.23
CA LYS A 116 -0.47 16.69 -9.28
C LYS A 116 -1.00 16.86 -10.72
N PHE A 117 -0.14 17.35 -11.60
CA PHE A 117 -0.42 17.59 -13.01
C PHE A 117 0.38 16.64 -13.93
N ALA A 118 0.67 15.42 -13.46
CA ALA A 118 1.29 14.40 -14.29
C ALA A 118 0.43 14.06 -15.53
N PRO A 119 1.04 13.69 -16.67
CA PRO A 119 0.31 13.19 -17.83
C PRO A 119 -0.54 11.95 -17.45
N GLN A 120 -1.56 11.66 -18.26
CA GLN A 120 -2.50 10.56 -18.03
C GLN A 120 -2.48 9.59 -19.23
N THR A 121 -2.15 8.32 -19.10
CA THR A 121 -1.74 7.57 -17.87
C THR A 121 -0.48 8.14 -17.21
N ILE A 122 -0.31 7.89 -15.91
CA ILE A 122 0.86 8.30 -15.11
C ILE A 122 1.87 7.15 -15.09
N PRO A 123 2.93 7.14 -15.93
CA PRO A 123 3.99 6.13 -15.88
C PRO A 123 5.01 6.43 -14.78
N GLU A 124 5.77 5.41 -14.38
CA GLU A 124 6.81 5.48 -13.35
C GLU A 124 7.86 6.57 -13.61
N SER A 125 8.12 6.90 -14.88
CA SER A 125 9.06 7.96 -15.28
C SER A 125 8.61 9.39 -14.93
N THR A 126 7.39 9.58 -14.41
CA THR A 126 6.91 10.90 -13.95
C THR A 126 7.25 11.22 -12.50
N LEU A 127 7.85 10.28 -11.76
CA LEU A 127 8.36 10.53 -10.41
C LEU A 127 9.31 11.75 -10.39
N LEU A 128 9.10 12.67 -9.45
CA LEU A 128 9.87 13.91 -9.25
C LEU A 128 9.85 14.93 -10.41
N THR A 129 8.97 14.79 -11.41
CA THR A 129 8.83 15.80 -12.48
C THR A 129 7.92 17.00 -12.13
N GLY A 130 7.49 17.11 -10.87
CA GLY A 130 6.60 18.16 -10.35
C GLY A 130 6.04 17.90 -8.93
N PRO A 131 5.08 18.70 -8.43
CA PRO A 131 4.61 18.66 -7.02
C PRO A 131 3.67 17.49 -6.69
N LEU A 132 3.89 16.76 -5.58
CA LEU A 132 3.41 15.39 -5.27
C LEU A 132 1.96 15.27 -4.66
N GLU A 133 1.22 14.14 -4.83
CA GLU A 133 -0.24 13.92 -4.49
C GLU A 133 -0.73 12.43 -4.24
N PRO A 134 -1.24 11.96 -3.04
CA PRO A 134 -1.33 10.55 -2.46
C PRO A 134 -1.90 9.24 -3.15
N LEU A 135 -1.32 8.04 -2.79
CA LEU A 135 -1.97 6.68 -2.53
C LEU A 135 -1.89 5.41 -3.48
N MET A 136 -1.10 4.32 -3.20
CA MET A 136 -1.31 2.92 -3.76
C MET A 136 -0.01 2.03 -3.95
N SER A 137 0.04 0.78 -4.51
CA SER A 137 -0.16 -0.61 -3.92
C SER A 137 0.99 -1.65 -4.24
N VAL A 138 0.90 -3.00 -3.96
CA VAL A 138 2.08 -3.82 -3.43
C VAL A 138 2.47 -5.28 -3.86
N VAL A 139 1.66 -6.34 -3.63
CA VAL A 139 2.21 -7.71 -3.27
C VAL A 139 3.12 -8.41 -4.29
N PHE A 140 2.78 -8.33 -5.57
CA PHE A 140 3.41 -9.11 -6.63
C PHE A 140 4.91 -8.84 -6.80
N CYS A 141 5.36 -7.61 -6.52
CA CYS A 141 6.76 -7.22 -6.65
C CYS A 141 7.71 -8.04 -5.75
N MET A 142 7.18 -8.69 -4.69
CA MET A 142 7.99 -9.53 -3.82
C MET A 142 8.58 -10.76 -4.51
N GLU A 143 7.78 -11.47 -5.31
CA GLU A 143 8.18 -12.76 -5.88
C GLU A 143 8.87 -12.57 -7.25
N GLU A 144 8.42 -11.59 -8.04
CA GLU A 144 8.76 -11.49 -9.47
C GLU A 144 9.59 -10.25 -9.88
N TYR A 145 9.86 -9.28 -9.00
CA TYR A 145 10.60 -8.04 -9.35
C TYR A 145 11.85 -7.79 -8.49
N ASP A 146 13.04 -7.85 -9.09
CA ASP A 146 14.33 -7.62 -8.42
C ASP A 146 15.05 -6.32 -8.87
N GLY A 147 14.33 -5.36 -9.46
CA GLY A 147 14.90 -4.10 -9.95
C GLY A 147 14.92 -2.97 -8.89
N LEU A 148 15.69 -1.92 -9.19
CA LEU A 148 15.84 -0.72 -8.31
C LEU A 148 14.78 0.36 -8.55
N GLU A 149 13.94 0.22 -9.58
CA GLU A 149 12.87 1.18 -9.87
C GLU A 149 11.60 0.80 -9.10
N HIS A 150 10.74 1.78 -8.83
CA HIS A 150 9.38 1.48 -8.39
C HIS A 150 8.55 0.87 -9.54
N VAL A 151 7.40 0.27 -9.19
CA VAL A 151 6.45 -0.34 -10.12
C VAL A 151 5.05 0.13 -9.76
N ASN A 152 4.30 0.61 -10.76
CA ASN A 152 2.91 1.00 -10.59
C ASN A 152 2.01 -0.22 -10.39
N VAL A 153 1.22 -0.22 -9.33
CA VAL A 153 0.27 -1.30 -9.01
C VAL A 153 -1.14 -0.75 -8.95
N GLY A 154 -1.96 -1.14 -9.93
CA GLY A 154 -3.34 -0.70 -10.12
C GLY A 154 -4.11 -1.61 -11.08
N SER A 155 -5.41 -1.37 -11.23
CA SER A 155 -6.32 -2.22 -12.01
C SER A 155 -6.26 -2.03 -13.53
N GLY A 156 -5.47 -1.07 -14.03
CA GLY A 156 -5.53 -0.62 -15.43
C GLY A 156 -6.87 0.02 -15.82
N LYS A 157 -7.75 0.34 -14.86
CA LYS A 157 -9.11 0.84 -15.10
C LYS A 157 -9.38 2.10 -14.28
N VAL A 158 -10.11 3.04 -14.88
CA VAL A 158 -10.63 4.26 -14.24
C VAL A 158 -12.14 4.15 -14.11
N VAL A 159 -12.73 4.83 -13.13
CA VAL A 159 -14.18 4.93 -12.91
C VAL A 159 -14.54 6.39 -12.65
N ILE A 160 -15.68 6.85 -13.15
CA ILE A 160 -16.17 8.21 -12.88
C ILE A 160 -16.79 8.24 -11.47
N ILE A 161 -16.59 9.32 -10.71
CA ILE A 161 -17.13 9.45 -9.34
C ILE A 161 -18.65 9.21 -9.28
N LYS A 162 -19.40 9.63 -10.31
CA LYS A 162 -20.84 9.36 -10.45
C LYS A 162 -21.17 7.87 -10.59
N GLU A 163 -20.43 7.16 -11.46
CA GLU A 163 -20.59 5.70 -11.65
C GLU A 163 -20.24 4.93 -10.38
N LEU A 164 -19.16 5.33 -9.69
CA LEU A 164 -18.76 4.73 -8.42
C LEU A 164 -19.83 4.96 -7.34
N ALA A 165 -20.40 6.16 -7.25
CA ALA A 165 -21.44 6.48 -6.27
C ALA A 165 -22.74 5.68 -6.51
N GLU A 166 -23.19 5.55 -7.76
CA GLU A 166 -24.34 4.71 -8.11
C GLU A 166 -24.05 3.22 -7.88
N LEU A 167 -22.84 2.73 -8.17
CA LEU A 167 -22.44 1.34 -7.88
C LEU A 167 -22.42 1.06 -6.37
N VAL A 168 -21.92 1.99 -5.55
CA VAL A 168 -21.98 1.89 -4.08
C VAL A 168 -23.43 1.87 -3.60
N LYS A 169 -24.28 2.78 -4.10
CA LYS A 169 -25.72 2.83 -3.78
C LYS A 169 -26.43 1.51 -4.11
N GLU A 170 -26.12 0.90 -5.25
CA GLU A 170 -26.65 -0.41 -5.64
C GLU A 170 -26.21 -1.53 -4.68
N VAL A 171 -24.90 -1.65 -4.41
CA VAL A 171 -24.32 -2.69 -3.54
C VAL A 171 -24.89 -2.59 -2.11
N PHE A 172 -25.02 -1.37 -1.58
CA PHE A 172 -25.56 -1.08 -0.25
C PHE A 172 -27.10 -1.08 -0.21
N ARG A 173 -27.78 -1.32 -1.35
CA ARG A 173 -29.24 -1.30 -1.51
C ARG A 173 -29.89 0.01 -1.03
N PHE A 174 -29.18 1.11 -1.17
CA PHE A 174 -29.62 2.43 -0.71
C PHE A 174 -30.67 3.00 -1.68
N LYS A 175 -31.86 3.33 -1.17
CA LYS A 175 -33.03 3.66 -2.00
C LYS A 175 -33.23 5.16 -2.30
N ARG A 176 -32.43 6.05 -1.72
CA ARG A 176 -32.57 7.50 -1.96
C ARG A 176 -31.78 7.94 -3.19
N GLU A 177 -32.15 9.09 -3.73
CA GLU A 177 -31.44 9.76 -4.83
C GLU A 177 -30.07 10.29 -4.36
N ILE A 178 -29.11 10.37 -5.29
CA ILE A 178 -27.82 11.02 -5.05
C ILE A 178 -27.89 12.42 -5.66
N VAL A 179 -27.79 13.44 -4.81
CA VAL A 179 -27.78 14.86 -5.21
C VAL A 179 -26.34 15.33 -5.37
N TRP A 180 -26.06 16.05 -6.46
CA TRP A 180 -24.73 16.56 -6.80
C TRP A 180 -24.67 18.08 -6.63
N ASP A 181 -23.88 18.57 -5.67
CA ASP A 181 -23.67 20.01 -5.43
C ASP A 181 -22.60 20.58 -6.36
N GLY A 182 -23.03 21.12 -7.50
CA GLY A 182 -22.16 21.80 -8.47
C GLY A 182 -21.56 23.14 -8.00
N THR A 183 -21.84 23.59 -6.76
CA THR A 183 -21.18 24.77 -6.17
C THR A 183 -19.81 24.42 -5.56
N LYS A 184 -19.47 23.13 -5.44
CA LYS A 184 -18.17 22.68 -4.92
C LYS A 184 -17.19 22.44 -6.07
N PRO A 185 -15.90 22.77 -5.89
CA PRO A 185 -14.89 22.50 -6.90
C PRO A 185 -14.62 21.00 -7.03
N ASP A 186 -14.49 20.53 -8.27
CA ASP A 186 -13.96 19.20 -8.56
C ASP A 186 -12.43 19.13 -8.33
N GLY A 187 -11.92 17.91 -8.19
CA GLY A 187 -10.49 17.62 -8.18
C GLY A 187 -9.87 17.67 -9.58
N THR A 188 -8.71 17.03 -9.77
CA THR A 188 -8.16 16.86 -11.12
C THR A 188 -9.10 15.98 -11.97
N PRO A 189 -9.37 16.31 -13.25
CA PRO A 189 -10.37 15.60 -14.06
C PRO A 189 -10.09 14.11 -14.27
N ARG A 190 -8.82 13.69 -14.11
CA ARG A 190 -8.39 12.29 -14.21
C ARG A 190 -7.13 12.07 -13.37
N LYS A 191 -7.10 10.96 -12.62
CA LYS A 191 -5.91 10.44 -11.94
C LYS A 191 -5.86 8.93 -12.18
N PHE A 192 -4.92 8.47 -13.01
CA PHE A 192 -4.86 7.07 -13.45
C PHE A 192 -3.40 6.63 -13.69
N MET A 193 -2.89 5.76 -12.80
CA MET A 193 -1.55 5.17 -12.92
C MET A 193 -1.45 4.20 -14.09
N ASP A 194 -0.32 4.21 -14.78
CA ASP A 194 -0.01 3.24 -15.81
C ASP A 194 0.52 1.94 -15.18
N SER A 195 -0.29 0.89 -15.14
CA SER A 195 0.13 -0.43 -14.65
C SER A 195 0.69 -1.35 -15.76
N SER A 196 1.08 -0.81 -16.93
CA SER A 196 1.58 -1.61 -18.05
C SER A 196 2.90 -2.32 -17.76
N LYS A 197 3.77 -1.75 -16.92
CA LYS A 197 5.02 -2.41 -16.47
C LYS A 197 4.70 -3.69 -15.72
N LEU A 198 3.76 -3.62 -14.78
CA LEU A 198 3.25 -4.74 -14.00
C LEU A 198 2.51 -5.78 -14.84
N ALA A 199 1.69 -5.34 -15.80
CA ALA A 199 0.98 -6.23 -16.72
C ALA A 199 1.94 -7.04 -17.61
N LYS A 200 3.04 -6.43 -18.09
CA LYS A 200 4.10 -7.11 -18.85
C LYS A 200 4.83 -8.19 -18.06
N MET A 201 4.79 -8.13 -16.73
CA MET A 201 5.32 -9.17 -15.84
C MET A 201 4.32 -10.33 -15.60
N GLY A 202 3.13 -10.29 -16.20
CA GLY A 202 2.11 -11.33 -16.05
C GLY A 202 1.16 -11.17 -14.87
N TRP A 203 1.17 -10.00 -14.19
CA TRP A 203 0.20 -9.71 -13.14
C TRP A 203 -1.00 -8.91 -13.66
N GLU A 204 -2.19 -9.31 -13.24
CA GLU A 204 -3.43 -8.58 -13.46
C GLU A 204 -4.29 -8.53 -12.19
N ALA A 205 -5.09 -7.48 -12.06
CA ALA A 205 -6.04 -7.32 -10.96
C ALA A 205 -7.26 -8.24 -11.15
N LYS A 206 -7.29 -9.36 -10.41
CA LYS A 206 -8.33 -10.40 -10.51
C LYS A 206 -9.69 -10.01 -9.90
N THR A 207 -9.73 -9.03 -9.00
CA THR A 207 -10.96 -8.58 -8.34
C THR A 207 -11.55 -7.38 -9.07
N SER A 208 -12.79 -7.48 -9.56
CA SER A 208 -13.48 -6.33 -10.15
C SER A 208 -13.88 -5.31 -9.09
N LEU A 209 -14.13 -4.06 -9.50
CA LEU A 209 -14.60 -3.00 -8.59
C LEU A 209 -15.91 -3.39 -7.88
N ARG A 210 -16.85 -4.03 -8.60
CA ARG A 210 -18.12 -4.50 -8.05
C ARG A 210 -17.89 -5.61 -7.02
N ASP A 211 -17.09 -6.62 -7.34
CA ASP A 211 -16.84 -7.76 -6.44
C ASP A 211 -16.11 -7.29 -5.17
N GLY A 212 -15.13 -6.39 -5.32
CA GLY A 212 -14.43 -5.77 -4.20
C GLY A 212 -15.36 -4.97 -3.29
N LEU A 213 -16.29 -4.18 -3.85
CA LEU A 213 -17.30 -3.45 -3.08
C LEU A 213 -18.27 -4.40 -2.34
N VAL A 214 -18.76 -5.45 -3.00
CA VAL A 214 -19.65 -6.46 -2.37
C VAL A 214 -18.94 -7.17 -1.21
N GLN A 215 -17.68 -7.61 -1.40
CA GLN A 215 -16.88 -8.25 -0.35
C GLN A 215 -16.59 -7.29 0.81
N THR A 216 -16.27 -6.03 0.50
CA THR A 216 -16.00 -4.99 1.52
C THR A 216 -17.26 -4.67 2.33
N TYR A 217 -18.43 -4.54 1.68
CA TYR A 217 -19.69 -4.29 2.36
C TYR A 217 -20.10 -5.47 3.26
N LYS A 218 -19.93 -6.71 2.78
CA LYS A 218 -20.15 -7.91 3.60
C LYS A 218 -19.26 -7.89 4.85
N TRP A 219 -17.96 -7.67 4.68
CA TRP A 219 -17.03 -7.58 5.80
C TRP A 219 -17.43 -6.47 6.78
N TYR A 220 -17.80 -5.28 6.29
CA TYR A 220 -18.25 -4.17 7.12
C TYR A 220 -19.48 -4.56 7.96
N ALA A 221 -20.51 -5.15 7.36
CA ALA A 221 -21.73 -5.58 8.04
C ALA A 221 -21.50 -6.68 9.10
N GLU A 222 -20.47 -7.52 8.91
CA GLU A 222 -20.09 -8.59 9.84
C GLU A 222 -19.20 -8.11 11.00
N ASN A 223 -18.43 -7.03 10.82
CA ASN A 223 -17.35 -6.63 11.74
C ASN A 223 -17.57 -5.26 12.42
N VAL A 224 -18.38 -4.37 11.83
CA VAL A 224 -18.71 -3.06 12.40
C VAL A 224 -20.13 -3.11 12.96
N LYS A 225 -20.23 -3.24 14.28
CA LYS A 225 -21.52 -3.09 14.98
C LYS A 225 -22.07 -1.67 14.76
N GLN A 226 -23.36 -1.59 14.47
CA GLN A 226 -24.16 -0.37 14.65
C GLN A 226 -24.43 -0.13 16.13
#